data_AF-A0A9D4ZYA1-F1
#
_entry.id   AF-A0A9D4ZYA1-F1
#
_cell.length_a   1.000
_cell.length_b   1.000
_cell.length_c   1.000
_cell.angle_alpha   90.00
_cell.angle_beta   90.00
_cell.angle_gamma   90.00
#
_symmetry.space_group_name_H-M   'P 1'
#
loop_
_entity.id
_entity.type
_entity.pdbx_description
1 polymer ?
#
loop_
_entity_poly.entity_id
_entity_poly.type
_entity_poly.pdbx_seq_one_letter_code
_entity_poly.pdbx_strand_id
1 'polypeptide(L)'
;MVGAISVTHPASTILSSRTYSRKRGNILLSGNKPRTVSMSLRNGNSNKQQLERERLYLGLDFGTSGARFAVIDIGGTIQAEAKRHYPLYSNGESRDWVRSWKETLFLLLEDIPLNLRKHIVSISIDGTSATTIIVDSDTGEPLWRPFLYNESCPEVLPAVKSIAPPNHTVCSATSTLCKLVSWWNRGGLNEKSALLLHQADWLLWLLHGKLGVSDYNNALKVGYDPEADSYPSWLISQPYSHLLPSVVAPGTPIACLKEELRNKFGFQKECVVCTGTTDSIAAFLAARVTQPGKAVIS
;
A
#
# COMPACT_ATOMS: atom_id res chain seq x y z
N MET A 1 11.80 16.70 -23.27
CA MET A 1 11.45 15.46 -24.00
C MET A 1 11.20 14.41 -22.93
N VAL A 2 9.93 14.17 -22.58
CA VAL A 2 9.57 13.23 -21.52
C VAL A 2 9.12 11.96 -22.22
N GLY A 3 9.97 10.92 -22.16
CA GLY A 3 9.69 9.61 -22.74
C GLY A 3 8.63 8.89 -21.92
N ALA A 4 7.60 8.40 -22.60
CA ALA A 4 6.61 7.51 -22.01
C ALA A 4 7.23 6.12 -21.79
N ILE A 5 7.18 5.60 -20.56
CA ILE A 5 7.70 4.28 -20.21
C ILE A 5 6.55 3.27 -20.22
N SER A 6 6.73 2.20 -20.99
CA SER A 6 5.87 1.03 -21.08
C SER A 6 6.36 -0.02 -20.08
N VAL A 7 5.50 -0.46 -19.16
CA VAL A 7 5.80 -1.58 -18.26
C VAL A 7 4.98 -2.77 -18.72
N THR A 8 5.64 -3.76 -19.30
CA THR A 8 5.05 -5.08 -19.55
C THR A 8 5.99 -6.13 -18.98
N HIS A 9 5.57 -6.85 -17.93
CA HIS A 9 6.05 -8.21 -17.67
C HIS A 9 5.01 -9.00 -16.85
N PRO A 10 4.54 -10.16 -17.35
CA PRO A 10 3.73 -11.08 -16.57
C PRO A 10 4.64 -12.05 -15.80
N ALA A 11 4.48 -12.11 -14.48
CA ALA A 11 5.13 -13.12 -13.65
C ALA A 11 4.29 -14.40 -13.63
N SER A 12 4.79 -15.48 -14.25
CA SER A 12 4.40 -16.84 -13.86
C SER A 12 5.52 -17.82 -14.19
N THR A 13 5.96 -18.59 -13.19
CA THR A 13 6.09 -20.06 -13.19
C THR A 13 7.18 -20.47 -12.20
N ILE A 14 6.76 -21.01 -11.05
CA ILE A 14 7.59 -21.82 -10.16
C ILE A 14 7.61 -23.24 -10.74
N LEU A 15 8.78 -23.69 -11.21
CA LEU A 15 9.04 -25.07 -11.61
C LEU A 15 9.62 -25.84 -10.42
N SER A 16 8.88 -26.84 -9.93
CA SER A 16 9.43 -27.86 -9.02
C SER A 16 10.06 -28.99 -9.81
N SER A 17 11.34 -29.24 -9.58
CA SER A 17 12.09 -30.36 -10.14
C SER A 17 11.78 -31.65 -9.40
N ARG A 18 11.36 -32.68 -10.15
CA ARG A 18 11.30 -34.09 -9.73
C ARG A 18 12.71 -34.68 -9.65
N THR A 19 12.92 -35.62 -8.72
CA THR A 19 13.47 -36.96 -9.03
C THR A 19 13.36 -37.86 -7.82
N TYR A 20 12.68 -39.01 -7.93
CA TYR A 20 13.15 -40.24 -7.29
C TYR A 20 12.71 -41.48 -8.06
N SER A 21 13.53 -42.52 -7.88
CA SER A 21 13.93 -43.51 -8.86
C SER A 21 12.94 -44.66 -9.13
N ARG A 22 13.04 -45.19 -10.34
CA ARG A 22 12.35 -46.37 -10.89
C ARG A 22 13.05 -47.64 -10.41
N LYS A 23 12.34 -48.60 -9.82
CA LYS A 23 12.74 -50.03 -9.83
C LYS A 23 11.61 -50.88 -10.41
N ARG A 24 11.97 -51.62 -11.46
CA ARG A 24 11.15 -52.63 -12.14
C ARG A 24 11.12 -53.91 -11.31
N GLY A 25 9.96 -54.55 -11.23
CA GLY A 25 9.78 -55.95 -10.88
C GLY A 25 8.57 -56.48 -11.64
N ASN A 26 8.80 -57.40 -12.58
CA ASN A 26 7.77 -58.12 -13.32
C ASN A 26 7.28 -59.29 -12.49
N ILE A 27 5.97 -59.41 -12.24
CA ILE A 27 5.28 -60.67 -11.97
C ILE A 27 3.95 -60.67 -12.72
N LEU A 28 3.80 -61.65 -13.61
CA LEU A 28 2.55 -62.03 -14.30
C LEU A 28 1.74 -62.92 -13.36
N LEU A 29 0.48 -62.55 -13.06
CA LEU A 29 -0.57 -63.50 -12.65
C LEU A 29 -1.94 -62.97 -13.09
N SER A 30 -2.76 -63.91 -13.57
CA SER A 30 -4.10 -63.75 -14.13
C SER A 30 -5.19 -63.48 -13.09
N GLY A 31 -6.25 -62.75 -13.48
CA GLY A 31 -7.59 -62.96 -12.91
C GLY A 31 -8.34 -61.68 -12.50
N ASN A 32 -9.55 -61.56 -13.04
CA ASN A 32 -10.67 -60.69 -12.67
C ASN A 32 -10.61 -59.18 -13.00
N LYS A 33 -11.51 -58.79 -13.92
CA LYS A 33 -11.89 -57.42 -14.25
C LYS A 33 -12.47 -56.70 -13.02
N PRO A 34 -11.92 -55.55 -12.57
CA PRO A 34 -12.68 -54.61 -11.78
C PRO A 34 -13.45 -53.67 -12.71
N ARG A 35 -14.73 -53.47 -12.42
CA ARG A 35 -15.53 -52.39 -13.02
C ARG A 35 -14.83 -51.06 -12.77
N THR A 36 -14.36 -50.40 -13.83
CA THR A 36 -13.89 -49.02 -13.76
C THR A 36 -15.11 -48.13 -13.59
N VAL A 37 -15.37 -47.69 -12.34
CA VAL A 37 -16.21 -46.52 -12.12
C VAL A 37 -15.39 -45.33 -12.64
N SER A 38 -15.78 -44.77 -13.77
CA SER A 38 -15.26 -43.48 -14.20
C SER A 38 -15.81 -42.42 -13.23
N MET A 39 -15.09 -42.14 -12.15
CA MET A 39 -15.28 -40.89 -11.44
C MET A 39 -14.82 -39.77 -12.36
N SER A 40 -15.80 -39.08 -12.95
CA SER A 40 -15.57 -37.87 -13.72
C SER A 40 -14.93 -36.82 -12.82
N LEU A 41 -13.63 -36.59 -13.01
CA LEU A 41 -12.94 -35.37 -12.58
C LEU A 41 -13.51 -34.19 -13.39
N ARG A 42 -14.69 -33.70 -12.99
CA ARG A 42 -15.35 -32.55 -13.65
C ARG A 42 -15.75 -31.42 -12.70
N ASN A 43 -15.22 -31.37 -11.48
CA ASN A 43 -15.64 -30.38 -10.48
C ASN A 43 -14.53 -29.48 -9.91
N GLY A 44 -13.31 -29.53 -10.47
CA GLY A 44 -12.21 -28.64 -10.03
C GLY A 44 -12.29 -27.23 -10.61
N ASN A 45 -12.69 -27.09 -11.88
CA ASN A 45 -12.70 -25.79 -12.56
C ASN A 45 -13.93 -24.93 -12.23
N SER A 46 -15.10 -25.53 -12.04
CA SER A 46 -16.33 -24.82 -11.65
C SER A 46 -16.20 -24.20 -10.25
N ASN A 47 -15.73 -24.99 -9.28
CA ASN A 47 -15.51 -24.51 -7.91
C ASN A 47 -14.42 -23.44 -7.83
N LYS A 48 -13.32 -23.58 -8.59
CA LYS A 48 -12.26 -22.55 -8.60
C LYS A 48 -12.72 -21.24 -9.22
N GLN A 49 -13.47 -21.30 -10.33
CA GLN A 49 -14.05 -20.10 -10.95
C GLN A 49 -15.11 -19.44 -10.08
N GLN A 50 -15.90 -20.21 -9.34
CA GLN A 50 -16.88 -19.69 -8.40
C GLN A 50 -16.19 -19.05 -7.19
N LEU A 51 -15.16 -19.68 -6.64
CA LEU A 51 -14.35 -19.12 -5.55
C LEU A 51 -13.62 -17.83 -5.95
N GLU A 52 -13.19 -17.72 -7.21
CA GLU A 52 -12.58 -16.49 -7.76
C GLU A 52 -13.62 -15.38 -7.97
N ARG A 53 -14.86 -15.70 -8.33
CA ARG A 53 -15.97 -14.73 -8.40
C ARG A 53 -16.41 -14.21 -7.04
N GLU A 54 -16.12 -14.95 -5.97
CA GLU A 54 -16.40 -14.56 -4.59
C GLU A 54 -15.28 -13.72 -3.97
N ARG A 55 -14.15 -13.48 -4.66
CA ARG A 55 -13.08 -12.63 -4.13
C ARG A 55 -13.37 -11.15 -4.34
N LEU A 56 -13.25 -10.41 -3.24
CA LEU A 56 -13.43 -8.96 -3.22
C LEU A 56 -12.14 -8.25 -2.83
N TYR A 57 -12.02 -7.01 -3.27
CA TYR A 57 -10.85 -6.15 -3.08
C TYR A 57 -11.32 -4.81 -2.51
N LEU A 58 -10.71 -4.38 -1.42
CA LEU A 58 -11.04 -3.14 -0.73
C LEU A 58 -10.00 -2.07 -1.07
N GLY A 59 -10.44 -0.97 -1.66
CA GLY A 59 -9.67 0.27 -1.75
C GLY A 59 -10.23 1.30 -0.79
N LEU A 60 -9.37 2.01 -0.07
CA LEU A 60 -9.74 3.22 0.68
C LEU A 60 -8.95 4.42 0.17
N ASP A 61 -9.62 5.58 0.08
CA ASP A 61 -9.01 6.86 -0.31
C ASP A 61 -9.13 7.82 0.86
N PHE A 62 -7.99 8.31 1.33
CA PHE A 62 -7.88 9.33 2.38
C PHE A 62 -7.46 10.68 1.79
N GLY A 63 -8.45 11.41 1.30
CA GLY A 63 -8.28 12.76 0.76
C GLY A 63 -8.17 13.86 1.82
N THR A 64 -8.54 15.08 1.43
CA THR A 64 -8.27 16.29 2.21
C THR A 64 -9.23 16.54 3.38
N SER A 65 -10.49 16.11 3.26
CA SER A 65 -11.58 16.45 4.19
C SER A 65 -12.36 15.25 4.73
N GLY A 66 -12.10 14.07 4.18
CA GLY A 66 -12.73 12.83 4.56
C GLY A 66 -12.08 11.67 3.82
N ALA A 67 -12.60 10.48 4.06
CA ALA A 67 -12.17 9.28 3.39
C ALA A 67 -13.36 8.50 2.83
N ARG A 68 -13.09 7.65 1.85
CA ARG A 68 -14.07 6.78 1.20
C ARG A 68 -13.51 5.39 1.05
N PHE A 69 -14.39 4.41 0.84
CA PHE A 69 -14.00 3.08 0.40
C PHE A 69 -14.80 2.64 -0.81
N ALA A 70 -14.20 1.75 -1.60
CA ALA A 70 -14.90 0.94 -2.59
C ALA A 70 -14.47 -0.53 -2.43
N VAL A 71 -15.45 -1.43 -2.38
CA VAL A 71 -15.26 -2.87 -2.46
C VAL A 71 -15.61 -3.30 -3.87
N ILE A 72 -14.68 -3.94 -4.57
CA ILE A 72 -14.88 -4.41 -5.96
C ILE A 72 -14.69 -5.91 -6.08
N ASP A 73 -15.34 -6.51 -7.07
CA ASP A 73 -15.01 -7.87 -7.53
C ASP A 73 -13.80 -7.87 -8.50
N ILE A 74 -13.42 -9.05 -8.99
CA ILE A 74 -12.32 -9.21 -9.96
C ILE A 74 -12.58 -8.54 -11.32
N GLY A 75 -13.85 -8.34 -11.70
CA GLY A 75 -14.24 -7.56 -12.88
C GLY A 75 -14.21 -6.05 -12.64
N GLY A 76 -13.96 -5.65 -11.39
CA GLY A 76 -14.00 -4.28 -10.92
C GLY A 76 -15.41 -3.73 -10.74
N THR A 77 -16.43 -4.57 -10.65
CA THR A 77 -17.78 -4.11 -10.31
C THR A 77 -17.82 -3.71 -8.84
N ILE A 78 -18.33 -2.51 -8.55
CA ILE A 78 -18.50 -2.03 -7.18
C ILE A 78 -19.60 -2.85 -6.51
N GLN A 79 -19.26 -3.50 -5.40
CA GLN A 79 -20.16 -4.27 -4.55
C GLN A 79 -20.66 -3.46 -3.36
N ALA A 80 -19.85 -2.52 -2.86
CA ALA A 80 -20.22 -1.57 -1.83
C ALA A 80 -19.27 -0.36 -1.89
N GLU A 81 -19.79 0.81 -1.52
CA GLU A 81 -18.99 2.03 -1.33
C GLU A 81 -19.61 2.88 -0.22
N ALA A 82 -18.77 3.65 0.47
CA ALA A 82 -19.23 4.65 1.42
C ALA A 82 -18.20 5.77 1.57
N LYS A 83 -18.60 6.86 2.22
CA LYS A 83 -17.71 7.97 2.57
C LYS A 83 -17.99 8.47 3.99
N ARG A 84 -16.95 8.96 4.64
CA ARG A 84 -17.01 9.58 5.97
C ARG A 84 -16.22 10.89 5.95
N HIS A 85 -16.79 11.94 6.53
CA HIS A 85 -16.02 13.13 6.85
C HIS A 85 -15.12 12.86 8.06
N TYR A 86 -13.96 13.48 8.09
CA TYR A 86 -13.10 13.36 9.26
C TYR A 86 -13.75 14.00 10.48
N PRO A 87 -13.84 13.31 11.63
CA PRO A 87 -14.34 13.90 12.87
C PRO A 87 -13.46 15.08 13.30
N LEU A 88 -14.04 16.01 14.04
CA LEU A 88 -13.32 17.19 14.53
C LEU A 88 -12.77 16.90 15.92
N TYR A 89 -11.51 16.48 15.98
CA TYR A 89 -10.73 16.42 17.21
C TYR A 89 -9.74 17.58 17.26
N SER A 90 -9.57 18.17 18.44
CA SER A 90 -8.59 19.22 18.73
C SER A 90 -7.62 18.76 19.80
N ASN A 91 -6.33 19.02 19.63
CA ASN A 91 -5.30 18.79 20.65
C ASN A 91 -4.85 20.11 21.33
N GLY A 92 -5.78 21.07 21.45
CA GLY A 92 -5.49 22.44 21.88
C GLY A 92 -5.42 23.37 20.66
N GLU A 93 -4.22 23.70 20.19
CA GLU A 93 -3.98 24.73 19.18
C GLU A 93 -4.29 24.30 17.73
N SER A 94 -4.47 23.01 17.48
CA SER A 94 -4.67 22.49 16.13
C SER A 94 -5.61 21.29 16.07
N ARG A 95 -6.01 20.93 14.85
CA ARG A 95 -6.77 19.70 14.60
C ARG A 95 -5.86 18.49 14.83
N ASP A 96 -6.37 17.52 15.58
CA ASP A 96 -5.75 16.22 15.75
C ASP A 96 -6.06 15.32 14.54
N TRP A 97 -5.25 15.49 13.50
CA TRP A 97 -5.38 14.73 12.25
C TRP A 97 -5.13 13.23 12.43
N VAL A 98 -4.16 12.86 13.27
CA VAL A 98 -3.80 11.46 13.56
C VAL A 98 -5.02 10.72 14.08
N ARG A 99 -5.64 11.25 15.14
CA ARG A 99 -6.85 10.65 15.71
C ARG A 99 -8.00 10.65 14.70
N SER A 100 -8.18 11.75 13.98
CA SER A 100 -9.26 11.88 12.99
C SER A 100 -9.16 10.83 11.88
N TRP A 101 -7.97 10.61 11.33
CA TRP A 101 -7.72 9.61 10.28
C TRP A 101 -7.86 8.19 10.81
N LYS A 102 -7.25 7.88 11.97
CA LYS A 102 -7.34 6.56 12.61
C LYS A 102 -8.79 6.16 12.89
N GLU A 103 -9.57 7.07 13.45
CA GLU A 103 -10.98 6.80 13.74
C GLU A 103 -11.80 6.61 12.46
N THR A 104 -11.54 7.43 11.46
CA THR A 104 -12.23 7.33 10.16
C THR A 104 -11.92 6.03 9.45
N LEU A 105 -10.68 5.53 9.53
CA LEU A 105 -10.30 4.21 9.02
C LEU A 105 -11.16 3.11 9.65
N PHE A 106 -11.27 3.08 10.98
CA PHE A 106 -12.05 2.05 11.64
C PHE A 106 -13.56 2.20 11.40
N LEU A 107 -14.09 3.41 11.34
CA LEU A 107 -15.49 3.65 10.98
C LEU A 107 -15.82 3.17 9.56
N LEU A 108 -14.93 3.39 8.59
CA LEU A 108 -15.12 2.88 7.22
C LEU A 108 -15.07 1.35 7.17
N LEU A 109 -14.20 0.71 7.95
CA LEU A 109 -14.20 -0.76 8.05
C LEU A 109 -15.50 -1.29 8.67
N GLU A 110 -16.07 -0.56 9.64
CA GLU A 110 -17.38 -0.87 10.25
C GLU A 110 -18.55 -0.64 9.28
N ASP A 111 -18.42 0.25 8.31
CA ASP A 111 -19.45 0.52 7.30
C ASP A 111 -19.54 -0.56 6.22
N ILE A 112 -18.50 -1.38 6.04
CA ILE A 112 -18.52 -2.45 5.04
C ILE A 112 -19.56 -3.50 5.47
N PRO A 113 -20.50 -3.94 4.60
CA PRO A 113 -21.47 -4.97 4.96
C PRO A 113 -20.80 -6.27 5.43
N LEU A 114 -21.24 -6.82 6.56
CA LEU A 114 -20.66 -8.02 7.18
C LEU A 114 -20.56 -9.21 6.22
N ASN A 115 -21.57 -9.40 5.36
CA ASN A 115 -21.60 -10.47 4.37
C ASN A 115 -20.49 -10.34 3.32
N LEU A 116 -19.95 -9.14 3.08
CA LEU A 116 -18.86 -8.90 2.12
C LEU A 116 -17.47 -9.00 2.76
N ARG A 117 -17.30 -8.68 4.04
CA ARG A 117 -15.98 -8.67 4.70
C ARG A 117 -15.26 -10.02 4.65
N LYS A 118 -16.03 -11.11 4.76
CA LYS A 118 -15.53 -12.48 4.62
C LYS A 118 -15.08 -12.85 3.21
N HIS A 119 -15.29 -11.99 2.22
CA HIS A 119 -14.91 -12.20 0.83
C HIS A 119 -13.76 -11.27 0.41
N ILE A 120 -13.43 -10.26 1.23
CA ILE A 120 -12.34 -9.34 0.97
C ILE A 120 -11.01 -10.06 1.22
N VAL A 121 -10.24 -10.24 0.15
CA VAL A 121 -8.94 -10.93 0.19
C VAL A 121 -7.76 -9.96 0.20
N SER A 122 -7.98 -8.69 -0.14
CA SER A 122 -6.91 -7.67 -0.19
C SER A 122 -7.44 -6.29 0.17
N ILE A 123 -6.61 -5.50 0.85
CA ILE A 123 -6.86 -4.11 1.22
C ILE A 123 -5.71 -3.23 0.72
N SER A 124 -6.01 -2.09 0.11
CA SER A 124 -5.06 -1.05 -0.25
C SER A 124 -5.61 0.32 0.10
N ILE A 125 -4.73 1.29 0.39
CA ILE A 125 -5.11 2.64 0.82
C ILE A 125 -4.30 3.66 0.03
N ASP A 126 -4.95 4.66 -0.56
CA ASP A 126 -4.29 5.87 -1.03
C ASP A 126 -4.44 7.03 -0.05
N GLY A 127 -3.56 8.02 -0.17
CA GLY A 127 -3.58 9.22 0.67
C GLY A 127 -3.05 10.46 -0.04
N THR A 128 -3.19 11.60 0.61
CA THR A 128 -2.73 12.89 0.08
C THR A 128 -1.21 12.94 -0.06
N SER A 129 -0.75 13.38 -1.24
CA SER A 129 0.69 13.43 -1.56
C SER A 129 1.49 14.31 -0.58
N ALA A 130 2.67 13.84 -0.20
CA ALA A 130 3.60 14.53 0.71
C ALA A 130 3.05 14.86 2.11
N THR A 131 1.88 14.32 2.50
CA THR A 131 1.49 14.32 3.91
C THR A 131 2.43 13.39 4.67
N THR A 132 3.16 13.97 5.63
CA THR A 132 4.33 13.34 6.26
C THR A 132 4.10 13.18 7.75
N ILE A 133 4.38 11.97 8.26
CA ILE A 133 4.29 11.63 9.67
C ILE A 133 5.65 11.08 10.09
N ILE A 134 6.19 11.61 11.19
CA ILE A 134 7.38 11.03 11.83
C ILE A 134 6.90 10.27 13.06
N VAL A 135 7.23 8.99 13.10
CA VAL A 135 6.81 8.07 14.16
C VAL A 135 8.01 7.54 14.92
N ASP A 136 7.76 7.11 16.14
CA ASP A 136 8.70 6.32 16.92
C ASP A 136 8.83 4.92 16.29
N SER A 137 10.05 4.45 16.04
CA SER A 137 10.28 3.18 15.33
C SER A 137 9.91 1.94 16.14
N ASP A 138 9.82 2.06 17.47
CA ASP A 138 9.56 0.95 18.38
C ASP A 138 8.06 0.78 18.64
N THR A 139 7.32 1.89 18.71
CA THR A 139 5.89 1.94 19.05
C THR A 139 5.00 2.27 17.85
N GLY A 140 5.52 2.96 16.85
CA GLY A 140 4.76 3.50 15.70
C GLY A 140 3.88 4.70 16.05
N GLU A 141 3.97 5.22 17.27
CA GLU A 141 3.24 6.42 17.68
C GLU A 141 3.87 7.68 17.06
N PRO A 142 3.07 8.65 16.58
CA PRO A 142 3.60 9.89 16.03
C PRO A 142 4.39 10.69 17.07
N LEU A 143 5.64 11.04 16.74
CA LEU A 143 6.52 11.88 17.56
C LEU A 143 6.14 13.36 17.48
N TRP A 144 5.38 13.74 16.44
CA TRP A 144 4.92 15.10 16.21
C TRP A 144 3.59 15.11 15.46
N ARG A 145 2.96 16.29 15.36
CA ARG A 145 1.81 16.44 14.45
C ARG A 145 2.24 16.16 12.99
N PRO A 146 1.34 15.63 12.15
CA PRO A 146 1.62 15.48 10.73
C PRO A 146 1.90 16.83 10.05
N PHE A 147 2.77 16.82 9.04
CA PHE A 147 2.88 17.88 8.06
C PHE A 147 1.92 17.58 6.91
N LEU A 148 0.94 18.45 6.67
CA LEU A 148 -0.07 18.21 5.63
C LEU A 148 0.47 18.43 4.21
N TYR A 149 -0.19 17.86 3.20
CA TYR A 149 0.18 17.96 1.79
C TYR A 149 0.47 19.40 1.31
N ASN A 150 -0.32 20.38 1.79
CA ASN A 150 -0.21 21.79 1.43
C ASN A 150 0.65 22.61 2.41
N GLU A 151 1.15 22.02 3.49
CA GLU A 151 2.06 22.69 4.42
C GLU A 151 3.45 22.85 3.79
N SER A 152 4.01 24.04 3.98
CA SER A 152 5.25 24.48 3.33
C SER A 152 6.32 24.76 4.37
N CYS A 153 7.54 24.28 4.13
CA CYS A 153 8.73 24.53 4.94
C CYS A 153 9.78 25.31 4.11
N PRO A 154 9.52 26.60 3.78
CA PRO A 154 10.41 27.39 2.93
C PRO A 154 11.78 27.65 3.56
N GLU A 155 11.87 27.63 4.88
CA GLU A 155 13.10 27.89 5.64
C GLU A 155 14.21 26.86 5.37
N VAL A 156 13.86 25.63 5.00
CA VAL A 156 14.83 24.57 4.69
C VAL A 156 15.03 24.34 3.19
N LEU A 157 14.23 24.99 2.33
CA LEU A 157 14.32 24.83 0.89
C LEU A 157 15.73 25.14 0.32
N PRO A 158 16.47 26.15 0.80
CA PRO A 158 17.85 26.36 0.36
C PRO A 158 18.76 25.16 0.64
N ALA A 159 18.64 24.52 1.81
CA ALA A 159 19.42 23.34 2.17
C ALA A 159 19.05 22.11 1.33
N VAL A 160 17.76 21.96 0.99
CA VAL A 160 17.32 20.90 0.06
C VAL A 160 17.87 21.14 -1.35
N LYS A 161 17.87 22.39 -1.83
CA LYS A 161 18.43 22.76 -3.14
C LYS A 161 19.95 22.62 -3.21
N SER A 162 20.67 22.69 -2.09
CA SER A 162 22.13 22.51 -2.10
C SER A 162 22.57 21.05 -2.22
N ILE A 163 21.67 20.09 -1.97
CA ILE A 163 21.99 18.65 -2.07
C ILE A 163 21.31 17.97 -3.27
N ALA A 164 20.11 18.41 -3.64
CA ALA A 164 19.35 17.78 -4.71
C ALA A 164 19.78 18.29 -6.09
N PRO A 165 19.64 17.49 -7.17
CA PRO A 165 19.87 17.95 -8.53
C PRO A 165 19.04 19.21 -8.86
N PRO A 166 19.53 20.11 -9.73
CA PRO A 166 18.77 21.28 -10.16
C PRO A 166 17.40 20.88 -10.71
N ASN A 167 16.35 21.61 -10.30
CA ASN A 167 14.95 21.38 -10.70
C ASN A 167 14.35 20.03 -10.30
N HIS A 168 14.97 19.29 -9.38
CA HIS A 168 14.42 18.04 -8.87
C HIS A 168 13.05 18.26 -8.18
N THR A 169 12.16 17.26 -8.22
CA THR A 169 10.78 17.37 -7.67
C THR A 169 10.72 17.68 -6.17
N VAL A 170 11.81 17.41 -5.44
CA VAL A 170 11.98 17.72 -4.01
C VAL A 170 12.30 19.20 -3.74
N CYS A 171 12.74 19.96 -4.76
CA CYS A 171 13.05 21.39 -4.67
C CYS A 171 11.78 22.26 -4.64
N SER A 172 10.78 21.83 -3.89
CA SER A 172 9.55 22.55 -3.54
C SER A 172 9.43 22.58 -2.02
N ALA A 173 9.02 23.71 -1.45
CA ALA A 173 8.87 23.86 0.00
C ALA A 173 7.80 22.93 0.60
N THR A 174 6.87 22.42 -0.20
CA THR A 174 5.84 21.44 0.22
C THR A 174 6.28 19.98 0.10
N SER A 175 7.48 19.71 -0.39
CA SER A 175 7.99 18.34 -0.58
C SER A 175 8.14 17.62 0.76
N THR A 176 7.99 16.29 0.74
CA THR A 176 8.28 15.43 1.90
C THR A 176 9.70 15.66 2.39
N LEU A 177 10.67 15.87 1.49
CA LEU A 177 12.06 16.13 1.89
C LEU A 177 12.19 17.44 2.68
N CYS A 178 11.54 18.53 2.25
CA CYS A 178 11.54 19.77 3.05
C CYS A 178 10.89 19.55 4.42
N LYS A 179 9.80 18.79 4.50
CA LYS A 179 9.15 18.46 5.79
C LYS A 179 10.06 17.65 6.71
N LEU A 180 10.73 16.63 6.17
CA LEU A 180 11.72 15.81 6.88
C LEU A 180 12.88 16.67 7.41
N VAL A 181 13.47 17.52 6.56
CA VAL A 181 14.59 18.39 6.96
C VAL A 181 14.16 19.44 7.99
N SER A 182 12.95 20.00 7.86
CA SER A 182 12.41 20.93 8.86
C SER A 182 12.23 20.26 10.22
N TRP A 183 11.63 19.06 10.25
CA TRP A 183 11.49 18.27 11.49
C TRP A 183 12.86 17.92 12.10
N TRP A 184 13.80 17.46 11.27
CA TRP A 184 15.16 17.11 11.68
C TRP A 184 15.87 18.28 12.37
N ASN A 185 15.79 19.48 11.79
CA ASN A 185 16.42 20.68 12.32
C ASN A 185 15.77 21.22 13.62
N ARG A 186 14.50 20.86 13.90
CA ARG A 186 13.75 21.33 15.08
C ARG A 186 13.95 20.46 16.33
N GLY A 187 14.81 19.45 16.27
CA GLY A 187 15.11 18.57 17.41
C GLY A 187 15.18 17.09 17.05
N GLY A 188 14.81 16.70 15.83
CA GLY A 188 14.87 15.32 15.37
C GLY A 188 16.27 14.69 15.43
N LEU A 189 17.33 15.51 15.45
CA LEU A 189 18.72 15.08 15.70
C LEU A 189 18.91 14.25 16.99
N ASN A 190 18.06 14.46 18.00
CA ASN A 190 18.16 13.76 19.28
C ASN A 190 17.33 12.47 19.33
N GLU A 191 16.47 12.25 18.32
CA GLU A 191 15.57 11.10 18.25
C GLU A 191 16.26 9.94 17.52
N LYS A 192 16.74 8.96 18.29
CA LYS A 192 17.43 7.78 17.74
C LYS A 192 16.49 6.73 17.15
N SER A 193 15.20 6.77 17.52
CA SER A 193 14.18 5.81 17.14
C SER A 193 13.09 6.49 16.31
N ALA A 194 13.44 7.14 15.20
CA ALA A 194 12.48 7.82 14.34
C ALA A 194 12.37 7.17 12.96
N LEU A 195 11.17 7.21 12.39
CA LEU A 195 10.89 6.73 11.04
C LEU A 195 9.90 7.64 10.33
N LEU A 196 10.13 7.89 9.04
CA LEU A 196 9.21 8.62 8.19
C LEU A 196 8.20 7.67 7.57
N LEU A 197 6.92 8.04 7.67
CA LEU A 197 5.82 7.42 6.96
C LEU A 197 4.99 8.50 6.24
N HIS A 198 4.53 8.20 5.04
CA HIS A 198 3.49 8.99 4.40
C HIS A 198 2.12 8.63 4.99
N GLN A 199 1.10 9.44 4.72
CA GLN A 199 -0.26 9.20 5.22
C GLN A 199 -0.78 7.79 4.91
N ALA A 200 -0.62 7.34 3.66
CA ALA A 200 -1.03 6.01 3.22
C ALA A 200 -0.27 4.91 3.97
N ASP A 201 1.07 5.05 4.06
CA ASP A 201 1.94 4.11 4.76
C ASP A 201 1.54 3.92 6.22
N TRP A 202 1.25 5.02 6.93
CA TRP A 202 0.85 4.98 8.34
C TRP A 202 -0.53 4.33 8.53
N LEU A 203 -1.49 4.64 7.67
CA LEU A 203 -2.82 4.01 7.70
C LEU A 203 -2.75 2.50 7.40
N LEU A 204 -1.92 2.11 6.43
CA LEU A 204 -1.67 0.70 6.13
C LEU A 204 -0.98 0.01 7.30
N TRP A 205 0.02 0.65 7.92
CA TRP A 205 0.70 0.13 9.10
C TRP A 205 -0.28 -0.16 10.24
N LEU A 206 -1.28 0.70 10.48
CA LEU A 206 -2.33 0.45 11.46
C LEU A 206 -3.10 -0.86 11.19
N LEU A 207 -3.13 -1.33 9.94
CA LEU A 207 -3.77 -2.58 9.53
C LEU A 207 -2.82 -3.79 9.60
N HIS A 208 -1.57 -3.67 9.16
CA HIS A 208 -0.66 -4.83 9.02
C HIS A 208 0.47 -4.91 10.06
N GLY A 209 0.76 -3.83 10.79
CA GLY A 209 1.71 -3.81 11.91
C GLY A 209 3.19 -3.89 11.53
N LYS A 210 3.56 -3.74 10.25
CA LYS A 210 4.97 -3.71 9.80
C LYS A 210 5.38 -2.26 9.50
N LEU A 211 6.22 -1.64 10.32
CA LEU A 211 6.67 -0.27 10.09
C LEU A 211 7.63 -0.16 8.90
N GLY A 212 7.70 1.03 8.30
CA GLY A 212 8.76 1.39 7.35
C GLY A 212 8.61 0.84 5.95
N VAL A 213 7.38 0.67 5.47
CA VAL A 213 7.10 0.25 4.09
C VAL A 213 6.26 1.33 3.41
N SER A 214 6.74 1.84 2.27
CA SER A 214 6.05 2.79 1.41
C SER A 214 6.02 2.29 -0.04
N ASP A 215 5.41 3.07 -0.92
CA ASP A 215 5.39 2.84 -2.35
C ASP A 215 6.10 3.94 -3.14
N TYR A 216 6.46 3.63 -4.39
CA TYR A 216 7.23 4.56 -5.21
C TYR A 216 6.52 5.91 -5.48
N ASN A 217 5.18 5.99 -5.39
CA ASN A 217 4.44 7.22 -5.71
C ASN A 217 4.45 8.15 -4.52
N ASN A 218 4.22 7.60 -3.32
CA ASN A 218 4.34 8.35 -2.07
C ASN A 218 5.79 8.82 -1.83
N ALA A 219 6.78 7.94 -2.06
CA ALA A 219 8.19 8.23 -1.82
C ALA A 219 8.83 9.21 -2.84
N LEU A 220 8.19 9.49 -3.97
CA LEU A 220 8.73 10.38 -5.00
C LEU A 220 9.06 11.79 -4.45
N LYS A 221 8.21 12.33 -3.57
CA LYS A 221 8.38 13.67 -2.99
C LYS A 221 9.39 13.73 -1.84
N VAL A 222 9.91 12.60 -1.35
CA VAL A 222 11.08 12.58 -0.45
C VAL A 222 12.39 12.44 -1.24
N GLY A 223 12.31 12.03 -2.50
CA GLY A 223 13.45 11.93 -3.41
C GLY A 223 13.80 10.52 -3.84
N TYR A 224 12.92 9.54 -3.60
CA TYR A 224 13.06 8.21 -4.17
C TYR A 224 13.03 8.26 -5.70
N ASP A 225 13.90 7.48 -6.34
CA ASP A 225 13.96 7.35 -7.79
C ASP A 225 13.30 6.01 -8.21
N PRO A 226 12.08 6.05 -8.77
CA PRO A 226 11.38 4.85 -9.23
C PRO A 226 12.00 4.20 -10.48
N GLU A 227 12.82 4.92 -11.24
CA GLU A 227 13.52 4.37 -12.40
C GLU A 227 14.73 3.54 -11.95
N ALA A 228 15.47 4.05 -10.96
CA ALA A 228 16.61 3.37 -10.36
C ALA A 228 16.25 2.43 -9.20
N ASP A 229 14.96 2.32 -8.84
CA ASP A 229 14.42 1.52 -7.73
C ASP A 229 15.17 1.75 -6.40
N SER A 230 15.62 2.99 -6.14
CA SER A 230 16.48 3.30 -5.00
C SER A 230 16.42 4.77 -4.56
N TYR A 231 16.89 5.04 -3.35
CA TYR A 231 17.19 6.40 -2.92
C TYR A 231 18.55 6.83 -3.50
N PRO A 232 18.64 8.02 -4.13
CA PRO A 232 19.85 8.47 -4.79
C PRO A 232 20.96 8.84 -3.80
N SER A 233 22.21 8.80 -4.28
CA SER A 233 23.42 9.01 -3.47
C SER A 233 23.42 10.30 -2.64
N TRP A 234 22.92 11.39 -3.23
CA TRP A 234 22.84 12.71 -2.60
C TRP A 234 21.88 12.77 -1.40
N LEU A 235 20.90 11.85 -1.36
CA LEU A 235 19.94 11.73 -0.26
C LEU A 235 20.46 10.76 0.81
N ILE A 236 20.96 9.59 0.42
CA ILE A 236 21.48 8.59 1.37
C ILE A 236 22.73 9.08 2.12
N SER A 237 23.47 10.05 1.57
CA SER A 237 24.62 10.66 2.25
C SER A 237 24.22 11.60 3.40
N GLN A 238 22.93 11.92 3.54
CA GLN A 238 22.44 12.84 4.55
C GLN A 238 22.17 12.12 5.87
N PRO A 239 22.34 12.80 7.02
CA PRO A 239 22.19 12.16 8.32
C PRO A 239 20.76 11.68 8.59
N TYR A 240 19.73 12.34 8.04
CA TYR A 240 18.32 11.94 8.20
C TYR A 240 17.88 10.81 7.26
N SER A 241 18.75 10.28 6.40
CA SER A 241 18.39 9.24 5.44
C SER A 241 17.98 7.92 6.09
N HIS A 242 18.44 7.64 7.31
CA HIS A 242 18.05 6.44 8.06
C HIS A 242 16.57 6.44 8.51
N LEU A 243 15.88 7.58 8.43
CA LEU A 243 14.43 7.67 8.70
C LEU A 243 13.60 7.20 7.50
N LEU A 244 14.20 7.06 6.31
CA LEU A 244 13.45 6.79 5.09
C LEU A 244 12.86 5.37 5.11
N PRO A 245 11.60 5.18 4.69
CA PRO A 245 10.99 3.86 4.63
C PRO A 245 11.60 3.05 3.49
N SER A 246 11.55 1.72 3.61
CA SER A 246 11.72 0.83 2.45
C SER A 246 10.60 1.08 1.44
N VAL A 247 10.90 0.93 0.16
CA VAL A 247 9.96 1.24 -0.93
C VAL A 247 9.76 0.00 -1.80
N VAL A 248 8.52 -0.27 -2.17
CA VAL A 248 8.14 -1.31 -3.13
C VAL A 248 7.12 -0.75 -4.14
N ALA A 249 6.74 -1.52 -5.16
CA ALA A 249 5.70 -1.09 -6.08
C ALA A 249 4.32 -0.96 -5.36
N PRO A 250 3.46 0.00 -5.74
CA PRO A 250 2.05 0.07 -5.36
C PRO A 250 1.31 -1.25 -5.59
N GLY A 251 0.35 -1.56 -4.72
CA GLY A 251 -0.44 -2.78 -4.79
C GLY A 251 0.33 -4.07 -4.47
N THR A 252 1.57 -3.97 -3.95
CA THR A 252 2.37 -5.12 -3.55
C THR A 252 1.95 -5.60 -2.15
N PRO A 253 1.68 -6.90 -1.94
CA PRO A 253 1.36 -7.43 -0.61
C PRO A 253 2.47 -7.21 0.42
N ILE A 254 2.11 -6.69 1.61
CA ILE A 254 3.04 -6.41 2.72
C ILE A 254 2.95 -7.51 3.80
N ALA A 255 1.75 -7.74 4.31
CA ALA A 255 1.44 -8.76 5.32
C ALA A 255 -0.06 -9.04 5.39
N CYS A 256 -0.46 -10.07 6.12
CA CYS A 256 -1.86 -10.27 6.46
C CYS A 256 -2.37 -9.14 7.39
N LEU A 257 -3.65 -8.79 7.27
CA LEU A 257 -4.35 -7.92 8.20
C LEU A 257 -4.18 -8.42 9.63
N LYS A 258 -3.90 -7.54 10.61
CA LYS A 258 -3.69 -7.92 12.02
C LYS A 258 -4.86 -8.72 12.59
N GLU A 259 -4.53 -9.73 13.39
CA GLU A 259 -5.52 -10.68 13.93
C GLU A 259 -6.64 -10.01 14.71
N GLU A 260 -6.31 -9.05 15.56
CA GLU A 260 -7.25 -8.24 16.32
C GLU A 260 -8.31 -7.58 15.42
N LEU A 261 -7.89 -7.06 14.25
CA LEU A 261 -8.77 -6.39 13.30
C LEU A 261 -9.59 -7.40 12.49
N ARG A 262 -8.99 -8.54 12.11
CA ARG A 262 -9.71 -9.64 11.45
C ARG A 262 -10.85 -10.12 12.33
N ASN A 263 -10.58 -10.37 13.62
CA ASN A 263 -11.57 -10.85 14.57
C ASN A 263 -12.63 -9.78 14.88
N LYS A 264 -12.22 -8.52 15.07
CA LYS A 264 -13.14 -7.40 15.35
C LYS A 264 -14.12 -7.19 14.19
N PHE A 265 -13.65 -7.18 12.95
CA PHE A 265 -14.46 -6.81 11.80
C PHE A 265 -15.01 -7.99 10.99
N GLY A 266 -14.49 -9.21 11.16
CA GLY A 266 -14.94 -10.39 10.43
C GLY A 266 -14.29 -10.59 9.06
N PHE A 267 -13.02 -10.22 8.91
CA PHE A 267 -12.23 -10.52 7.70
C PHE A 267 -11.64 -11.94 7.74
N GLN A 268 -11.36 -12.50 6.56
CA GLN A 268 -10.68 -13.80 6.47
C GLN A 268 -9.22 -13.73 6.93
N LYS A 269 -8.69 -14.88 7.38
CA LYS A 269 -7.32 -15.02 7.90
C LYS A 269 -6.27 -14.66 6.85
N GLU A 270 -6.55 -14.95 5.59
CA GLU A 270 -5.69 -14.75 4.43
C GLU A 270 -5.82 -13.34 3.82
N CYS A 271 -6.65 -12.46 4.38
CA CYS A 271 -6.78 -11.09 3.89
C CYS A 271 -5.43 -10.36 4.01
N VAL A 272 -4.86 -9.95 2.87
CA VAL A 272 -3.58 -9.25 2.79
C VAL A 272 -3.78 -7.74 2.72
N VAL A 273 -2.84 -7.01 3.29
CA VAL A 273 -2.73 -5.56 3.13
C VAL A 273 -1.58 -5.29 2.19
N CYS A 274 -1.85 -4.48 1.16
CA CYS A 274 -0.91 -4.13 0.11
C CYS A 274 -0.47 -2.66 0.25
N THR A 275 0.68 -2.32 -0.35
CA THR A 275 1.09 -0.93 -0.50
C THR A 275 0.07 -0.12 -1.28
N GLY A 276 0.03 1.16 -0.92
CA GLY A 276 -0.90 2.14 -1.45
C GLY A 276 -0.39 2.88 -2.68
N THR A 277 -0.87 4.11 -2.79
CA THR A 277 -0.41 5.12 -3.74
C THR A 277 -0.85 6.51 -3.24
N THR A 278 -0.67 7.57 -4.02
CA THR A 278 -1.30 8.87 -3.77
C THR A 278 -2.72 8.94 -4.36
N ASP A 279 -3.58 9.76 -3.75
CA ASP A 279 -4.96 10.02 -4.16
C ASP A 279 -5.10 10.40 -5.65
N SER A 280 -4.22 11.25 -6.15
CA SER A 280 -4.21 11.72 -7.54
C SER A 280 -3.88 10.58 -8.51
N ILE A 281 -3.00 9.65 -8.12
CA ILE A 281 -2.68 8.47 -8.93
C ILE A 281 -3.78 7.42 -8.80
N ALA A 282 -4.38 7.24 -7.63
CA ALA A 282 -5.55 6.36 -7.46
C ALA A 282 -6.72 6.80 -8.35
N ALA A 283 -6.99 8.11 -8.44
CA ALA A 283 -7.98 8.67 -9.33
C ALA A 283 -7.67 8.37 -10.82
N PHE A 284 -6.40 8.46 -11.22
CA PHE A 284 -5.98 8.06 -12.57
C PHE A 284 -6.18 6.55 -12.82
N LEU A 285 -5.80 5.70 -11.86
CA LEU A 285 -5.96 4.24 -11.96
C LEU A 285 -7.44 3.83 -12.07
N ALA A 286 -8.35 4.57 -11.44
CA ALA A 286 -9.78 4.33 -11.52
C ALA A 286 -10.33 4.42 -12.96
N ALA A 287 -9.67 5.16 -13.86
CA ALA A 287 -10.02 5.21 -15.27
C ALA A 287 -9.71 3.91 -16.05
N ARG A 288 -8.99 2.96 -15.44
CA ARG A 288 -8.59 1.66 -16.03
C ARG A 288 -7.80 1.80 -17.34
N VAL A 289 -7.02 2.86 -17.42
CA VAL A 289 -6.16 3.15 -18.55
C VAL A 289 -4.75 2.66 -18.23
N THR A 290 -4.24 1.71 -19.03
CA THR A 290 -2.93 1.07 -18.78
C THR A 290 -1.98 1.09 -19.97
N GLN A 291 -2.42 1.60 -21.13
CA GLN A 291 -1.62 1.61 -22.35
C GLN A 291 -0.95 2.97 -22.57
N PRO A 292 0.32 3.01 -23.02
CA PRO A 292 0.98 4.25 -23.42
C PRO A 292 0.17 5.04 -24.46
N GLY A 293 0.22 6.37 -24.38
CA GLY A 293 -0.50 7.28 -25.27
C GLY A 293 -1.97 7.55 -24.89
N LYS A 294 -2.47 6.94 -23.81
CA LYS A 294 -3.78 7.27 -23.25
C LYS A 294 -3.66 8.38 -22.20
N ALA A 295 -4.69 9.21 -22.10
CA ALA A 295 -4.76 10.32 -21.16
C ALA A 295 -6.12 10.32 -20.43
N VAL A 296 -6.13 10.88 -19.23
CA VAL A 296 -7.32 11.17 -18.43
C VAL A 296 -7.33 12.67 -18.16
N ILE A 297 -8.46 13.32 -18.38
CA ILE A 297 -8.65 14.75 -18.13
C ILE A 297 -9.64 14.87 -16.97
N SER A 298 -9.25 15.60 -15.92
CA SER A 298 -10.09 15.89 -14.74
C SER A 298 -10.69 17.28 -14.81
#